data_AF-A0A6N7USQ4-F1
#
_entry.id   AF-A0A6N7USQ4-F1
#
_cell.length_a   1.000
_cell.length_b   1.000
_cell.length_c   1.000
_cell.angle_alpha   90.00
_cell.angle_beta   90.00
_cell.angle_gamma   90.00
#
_symmetry.space_group_name_H-M   'P 1'
#
loop_
_entity.id
_entity.type
_entity.pdbx_description
1 polymer ?
#
loop_
_entity_poly.entity_id
_entity_poly.type
_entity_poly.pdbx_seq_one_letter_code
_entity_poly.pdbx_strand_id
1 'polypeptide(L)'
;MKINKANCTHTVNGRVKELKVKGQDFPTMITVEYQVAGNNYVVTESLKLKSEKIKLGFLPIGQKRVPVMGNTAVGSSATVSYNPSNPAEAFITHNIGKVNI
;
A
#
# COMPACT_ATOMS: atom_id res chain seq x y z
N MET A 1 7.70 -12.58 -7.86
CA MET A 1 7.35 -13.74 -7.01
C MET A 1 5.88 -13.59 -6.60
N LYS A 2 5.06 -14.63 -6.77
CA LYS A 2 3.64 -14.56 -6.39
C LYS A 2 3.55 -14.87 -4.90
N ILE A 3 3.10 -13.89 -4.13
CA ILE A 3 3.00 -13.95 -2.66
C ILE A 3 1.79 -14.82 -2.32
N ASN A 4 1.92 -15.80 -1.43
CA ASN A 4 0.77 -16.51 -0.89
C ASN A 4 0.25 -15.76 0.35
N LYS A 5 -0.78 -14.93 0.14
CA LYS A 5 -1.38 -14.14 1.22
C LYS A 5 -1.92 -14.99 2.38
N ALA A 6 -2.26 -16.26 2.16
CA ALA A 6 -2.73 -17.16 3.21
C ALA A 6 -1.64 -17.47 4.25
N ASN A 7 -0.36 -17.42 3.86
CA ASN A 7 0.76 -17.62 4.77
C ASN A 7 1.08 -16.37 5.61
N CYS A 8 0.61 -15.20 5.17
CA CYS A 8 0.91 -13.91 5.79
C CYS A 8 -0.02 -13.63 6.97
N THR A 9 0.13 -14.39 8.05
CA THR A 9 -0.81 -14.42 9.18
C THR A 9 -0.49 -13.41 10.29
N HIS A 10 0.72 -12.84 10.29
CA HIS A 10 1.14 -11.86 11.31
C HIS A 10 1.14 -10.45 10.73
N THR A 11 0.99 -9.45 11.59
CA THR A 11 1.04 -8.04 11.21
C THR A 11 2.12 -7.29 11.98
N VAL A 12 2.66 -6.25 11.35
CA VAL A 12 3.61 -5.32 11.97
C VAL A 12 3.43 -3.92 11.40
N ASN A 13 3.74 -2.91 12.20
CA ASN A 13 3.80 -1.53 11.71
C ASN A 13 5.13 -1.30 11.00
N GLY A 14 5.05 -0.89 9.74
CA GLY A 14 6.15 -0.37 8.96
C GLY A 14 6.01 1.13 8.73
N ARG A 15 6.91 1.67 7.92
CA ARG A 15 6.91 3.07 7.46
C ARG A 15 7.00 3.14 5.96
N VAL A 16 6.26 4.06 5.36
CA VAL A 16 6.41 4.35 3.93
C VAL A 16 7.80 4.89 3.68
N LYS A 17 8.59 4.17 2.90
CA LYS A 17 9.96 4.53 2.55
C LYS A 17 10.01 5.34 1.26
N GLU A 18 9.22 4.94 0.27
CA GLU A 18 9.23 5.55 -1.06
C GLU A 18 7.83 5.49 -1.69
N LEU A 19 7.50 6.54 -2.44
CA LEU A 19 6.38 6.55 -3.38
C LEU A 19 6.91 6.94 -4.76
N LYS A 20 6.91 5.99 -5.69
CA LYS A 20 7.48 6.17 -7.04
C LYS A 20 6.38 6.30 -8.08
N VAL A 21 6.23 7.51 -8.62
CA VAL A 21 5.31 7.84 -9.71
C VAL A 21 6.06 7.70 -11.03
N LYS A 22 5.54 6.90 -11.97
CA LYS A 22 6.22 6.56 -13.24
C LYS A 22 5.54 7.15 -14.49
N GLY A 23 4.55 8.03 -14.33
CA GLY A 23 3.74 8.58 -15.42
C GLY A 23 2.31 8.05 -15.42
N GLN A 24 1.46 8.51 -16.36
CA GLN A 24 0.03 8.14 -16.40
C GLN A 24 -0.19 6.66 -16.75
N ASP A 25 0.67 6.08 -17.58
CA ASP A 25 0.51 4.70 -18.07
C ASP A 25 1.02 3.62 -17.10
N PHE A 26 1.65 4.04 -16.00
CA PHE A 26 2.26 3.12 -15.04
C PHE A 26 1.68 3.32 -13.64
N PRO A 27 1.39 2.22 -12.91
CA PRO A 27 0.93 2.35 -11.55
C PRO A 27 2.00 3.01 -10.68
N THR A 28 1.56 3.93 -9.81
CA THR A 28 2.39 4.40 -8.71
C THR A 28 2.79 3.21 -7.84
N MET A 29 4.08 3.09 -7.57
CA MET A 29 4.61 2.05 -6.67
C MET A 29 4.82 2.64 -5.29
N ILE A 30 4.45 1.90 -4.26
CA ILE A 30 4.71 2.24 -2.86
C ILE A 30 5.64 1.19 -2.27
N THR A 31 6.64 1.65 -1.52
CA THR A 31 7.57 0.82 -0.77
C THR A 31 7.42 1.10 0.71
N VAL A 32 7.19 0.06 1.50
CA VAL A 32 7.10 0.13 2.97
C VAL A 32 8.25 -0.68 3.55
N GLU A 33 8.99 -0.09 4.47
CA GLU A 33 9.99 -0.78 5.28
C GLU A 33 9.40 -1.19 6.64
N TYR A 34 9.80 -2.35 7.15
CA TYR A 34 9.32 -2.88 8.42
C TYR A 34 10.41 -3.77 9.05
N GLN A 35 10.30 -3.99 10.37
CA GLN A 35 11.28 -4.76 11.13
C GLN A 35 10.62 -5.96 11.78
N VAL A 36 11.24 -7.13 11.66
CA VAL A 36 10.82 -8.38 12.32
C VAL A 36 12.03 -9.01 12.99
N ALA A 37 11.97 -9.23 14.30
CA ALA A 37 13.05 -9.80 15.10
C ALA A 37 14.42 -9.12 14.85
N GLY A 38 14.45 -7.79 14.80
CA GLY A 38 15.67 -7.00 14.58
C GLY A 38 16.10 -6.86 13.10
N ASN A 39 15.57 -7.68 12.19
CA ASN A 39 15.90 -7.65 10.77
C ASN A 39 14.99 -6.70 10.00
N ASN A 40 15.57 -5.93 9.08
CA ASN A 40 14.85 -4.99 8.22
C ASN A 40 14.39 -5.67 6.93
N TYR A 41 13.15 -5.43 6.57
CA TYR A 41 12.53 -5.92 5.35
C TYR A 41 11.86 -4.77 4.60
N VAL A 42 11.60 -5.01 3.32
CA VAL A 42 10.89 -4.08 2.45
C VAL A 42 9.86 -4.83 1.63
N VAL A 43 8.69 -4.20 1.48
CA VAL A 43 7.64 -4.67 0.57
C VAL A 43 7.34 -3.55 -0.42
N THR A 44 7.30 -3.89 -1.70
CA THR A 44 7.00 -2.94 -2.79
C THR A 44 5.83 -3.46 -3.60
N GLU A 45 4.80 -2.62 -3.75
CA GLU A 45 3.58 -2.97 -4.48
C GLU A 45 3.06 -1.79 -5.29
N SER A 46 2.22 -2.09 -6.28
CA SER A 46 1.42 -1.05 -6.93
C SER A 46 0.38 -0.51 -5.95
N LEU A 47 0.38 0.81 -5.74
CA LEU A 47 -0.59 1.49 -4.89
C LEU A 47 -1.99 1.38 -5.48
N LYS A 48 -2.94 0.88 -4.69
CA LYS A 48 -4.35 0.79 -5.11
C LYS A 48 -5.06 2.09 -4.79
N LEU A 49 -5.87 2.54 -5.75
CA LEU A 49 -6.61 3.80 -5.67
C LEU A 49 -8.12 3.53 -5.75
N LYS A 50 -8.90 4.31 -5.01
CA LYS A 50 -10.37 4.38 -5.15
C LYS A 50 -10.77 5.75 -5.71
N SER A 51 -11.88 5.80 -6.44
CA SER A 51 -12.51 7.07 -6.78
C SER A 51 -13.26 7.62 -5.57
N GLU A 52 -13.08 8.90 -5.30
CA GLU A 52 -13.81 9.66 -4.29
C GLU A 52 -14.47 10.88 -4.98
N LYS A 53 -15.77 11.10 -4.72
CA LYS A 53 -16.50 12.23 -5.30
C LYS A 53 -16.03 13.53 -4.65
N ILE A 54 -15.72 14.52 -5.47
CA ILE A 54 -15.54 15.91 -5.02
C ILE A 54 -16.90 16.57 -5.02
N LYS A 55 -17.28 17.21 -3.91
CA LYS A 55 -18.56 17.91 -3.77
C LYS A 55 -18.34 19.37 -3.39
N LEU A 56 -19.19 20.25 -3.90
CA LEU A 56 -19.39 21.61 -3.41
C LEU A 56 -20.79 21.66 -2.76
N GLY A 57 -20.85 21.62 -1.44
CA GLY A 57 -22.10 21.37 -0.72
C GLY A 57 -22.69 20.00 -1.09
N PHE A 58 -23.92 19.99 -1.63
CA PHE A 58 -24.59 18.78 -2.10
C PHE A 58 -24.24 18.40 -3.54
N LEU A 59 -23.69 19.32 -4.33
CA LEU A 59 -23.46 19.15 -5.77
C LEU A 59 -22.15 18.39 -6.04
N PRO A 60 -22.16 17.21 -6.71
CA PRO A 60 -20.93 16.54 -7.13
C PRO A 60 -20.30 17.27 -8.32
N ILE A 61 -19.08 17.76 -8.16
CA ILE A 61 -18.35 18.56 -9.17
C ILE A 61 -17.22 17.79 -9.86
N GLY A 62 -16.99 16.55 -9.45
CA GLY A 62 -15.96 15.71 -10.06
C GLY A 62 -15.60 14.51 -9.21
N GLN A 63 -14.50 13.88 -9.58
CA GLN A 63 -13.92 12.75 -8.87
C GLN A 63 -12.42 12.93 -8.76
N LYS A 64 -11.84 12.51 -7.63
CA LYS A 64 -10.40 12.36 -7.45
C LYS A 64 -10.09 10.89 -7.19
N ARG A 65 -8.88 10.46 -7.57
CA ARG A 65 -8.34 9.17 -7.13
C ARG A 65 -7.58 9.37 -5.83
N VAL A 66 -7.89 8.57 -4.82
CA VAL A 66 -7.19 8.58 -3.52
C VAL A 66 -6.69 7.18 -3.17
N PRO A 67 -5.58 7.04 -2.41
CA PRO A 67 -5.11 5.74 -1.96
C PRO A 67 -6.15 5.00 -1.12
N VAL A 68 -6.32 3.70 -1.33
CA VAL A 68 -7.25 2.89 -0.51
C VAL A 68 -6.78 2.77 0.94
N MET A 69 -5.46 2.77 1.14
CA MET A 69 -4.81 2.64 2.45
C MET A 69 -4.71 3.96 3.23
N GLY A 70 -5.21 5.07 2.69
CA GLY A 70 -5.16 6.38 3.35
C GLY A 70 -3.84 7.11 3.12
N ASN A 71 -3.18 7.54 4.21
CA ASN A 71 -1.95 8.32 4.12
C ASN A 71 -0.80 7.49 3.53
N THR A 72 -0.10 8.06 2.55
CA THR A 72 1.01 7.43 1.82
C THR A 72 2.25 8.32 1.76
N ALA A 73 2.31 9.37 2.58
CA ALA A 73 3.47 10.23 2.68
C ALA A 73 4.69 9.45 3.20
N VAL A 74 5.88 9.73 2.67
CA VAL A 74 7.13 9.15 3.19
C VAL A 74 7.24 9.41 4.70
N GLY A 75 7.58 8.37 5.47
CA GLY A 75 7.62 8.37 6.92
C GLY A 75 6.29 8.04 7.60
N SER A 76 5.15 8.03 6.90
CA SER A 76 3.87 7.65 7.50
C SER A 76 3.82 6.17 7.85
N SER A 77 3.08 5.82 8.90
CA SER A 77 2.87 4.43 9.31
C SER A 77 2.05 3.66 8.27
N ALA A 78 2.40 2.39 8.05
CA ALA A 78 1.63 1.45 7.24
C ALA A 78 1.68 0.06 7.85
N THR A 79 0.55 -0.65 7.89
CA THR A 79 0.51 -2.04 8.38
C THR A 79 0.95 -3.00 7.27
N VAL A 80 1.87 -3.90 7.62
CA VAL A 80 2.35 -4.96 6.75
C VAL A 80 1.91 -6.31 7.33
N SER A 81 1.33 -7.15 6.49
CA SER A 81 1.04 -8.55 6.79
C SER A 81 2.18 -9.41 6.24
N TYR A 82 2.79 -10.27 7.06
CA TYR A 82 3.95 -11.07 6.68
C TYR A 82 3.81 -12.53 7.13
N ASN A 83 4.52 -13.42 6.43
CA ASN A 83 4.64 -14.83 6.80
C ASN A 83 5.65 -14.95 7.96
N PRO A 84 5.25 -15.43 9.15
CA PRO A 84 6.17 -15.55 10.29
C PRO A 84 7.34 -16.52 10.03
N SER A 85 7.18 -17.51 9.16
CA SER A 85 8.24 -18.44 8.76
C SER A 85 9.15 -17.90 7.66
N ASN A 86 8.72 -16.85 6.95
CA ASN A 86 9.50 -16.16 5.91
C ASN A 86 9.08 -14.69 5.81
N PRO A 87 9.62 -13.79 6.65
CA PRO A 87 9.13 -12.41 6.72
C PRO A 87 9.30 -11.57 5.45
N ALA A 88 10.11 -12.02 4.48
CA ALA A 88 10.21 -11.39 3.16
C ALA A 88 8.97 -11.67 2.27
N GLU A 89 8.20 -12.71 2.59
CA GLU A 89 6.87 -12.92 2.02
C GLU A 89 5.86 -12.06 2.79
N ALA A 90 5.54 -10.89 2.24
CA ALA A 90 4.67 -9.92 2.91
C ALA A 90 3.89 -9.06 1.92
N PHE A 91 2.81 -8.44 2.39
CA PHE A 91 2.03 -7.45 1.64
C PHE A 91 1.54 -6.30 2.52
N ILE A 92 1.24 -5.16 1.91
CA ILE A 92 0.69 -3.99 2.63
C ILE A 92 -0.79 -4.25 2.94
N THR A 93 -1.13 -4.42 4.22
CA THR A 93 -2.43 -4.97 4.69
C THR A 93 -3.63 -4.21 4.14
N HIS A 94 -3.55 -2.89 4.11
CA HIS A 94 -4.67 -2.03 3.71
C HIS A 94 -4.60 -1.61 2.23
N ASN A 95 -3.61 -2.08 1.46
CA ASN A 95 -3.46 -1.78 0.03
C ASN A 95 -4.22 -2.80 -0.85
N ILE A 96 -5.46 -3.12 -0.47
CA ILE A 96 -6.27 -4.14 -1.15
C ILE A 96 -7.28 -3.46 -2.08
N GLY A 97 -7.29 -3.89 -3.33
CA GLY A 97 -8.19 -3.38 -4.36
C GLY A 97 -7.75 -3.84 -5.75
N LYS A 98 -8.64 -3.68 -6.73
CA LYS A 98 -8.29 -3.91 -8.13
C LYS A 98 -7.36 -2.78 -8.60
N VAL A 99 -6.34 -3.13 -9.38
CA VAL A 99 -5.62 -2.13 -10.17
C VAL A 99 -6.63 -1.61 -11.19
N ASN A 100 -6.87 -0.30 -11.25
CA ASN A 100 -7.56 0.25 -12.42
C ASN A 100 -6.58 0.09 -13.59
N ILE A 101 -6.85 -0.88 -14.47
CA ILE A 101 -6.35 -0.89 -15.83
C ILE A 101 -7.34 -0.07 -16.64
#